data_AF-A0A8T0QE87-F1
#
_entry.id   AF-A0A8T0QE87-F1
#
_cell.length_a   1.000
_cell.length_b   1.000
_cell.length_c   1.000
_cell.angle_alpha   90.00
_cell.angle_beta   90.00
_cell.angle_gamma   90.00
#
_symmetry.space_group_name_H-M   'P 1'
#
loop_
_entity.id
_entity.type
_entity.pdbx_description
1 polymer ?
#
loop_
_entity_poly.entity_id
_entity_poly.type
_entity_poly.pdbx_seq_one_letter_code
_entity_poly.pdbx_strand_id
1 'polypeptide(L)'
;MARIRSEVLSPFRSVRMFFYLAFMASGALGGLIALTQLLPALSNPARAGGAAETLKGLGIDAAAVALFAFLYSRESKAKDAQVARLAREERLSRLKLRAGAGDGSGRPLALGELRGTARLVIVAGPGEFVAESFRRSQPLLRELAERAVLAVPFATDGNAPELRVDEGVVVVVDDDLARRSRRLWQLRPVYTTEWAQWLDDQKKLAGVPPDSPVYLSLRMDGRVRGSGEGYPPWQAFVAQLPPVKGLWSGLLDGMDGRVL
;
A
#
# COMPACT_ATOMS: atom_id res chain seq x y z
N MET A 1 -7.27 -12.15 -7.39
CA MET A 1 -6.42 -12.28 -6.18
C MET A 1 -6.77 -11.34 -5.03
N ALA A 2 -7.16 -10.08 -5.28
CA ALA A 2 -7.47 -9.10 -4.23
C ALA A 2 -8.61 -9.51 -3.27
N ARG A 3 -9.67 -10.17 -3.78
CA ARG A 3 -10.82 -10.60 -2.96
C ARG A 3 -10.46 -11.69 -1.95
N ILE A 4 -9.72 -12.72 -2.37
CA ILE A 4 -9.22 -13.79 -1.50
C ILE A 4 -8.27 -13.23 -0.42
N ARG A 5 -7.38 -12.30 -0.80
CA ARG A 5 -6.49 -11.64 0.17
C ARG A 5 -7.25 -10.75 1.15
N SER A 6 -8.35 -10.12 0.72
CA SER A 6 -9.19 -9.28 1.61
C SER A 6 -9.95 -10.11 2.65
N GLU A 7 -10.36 -11.34 2.32
CA GLU A 7 -11.03 -12.25 3.27
C GLU A 7 -10.10 -12.72 4.37
N VAL A 8 -8.84 -13.03 4.04
CA VAL A 8 -7.81 -13.40 5.03
C VAL A 8 -7.55 -12.27 6.03
N LEU A 9 -7.62 -11.01 5.59
CA LEU A 9 -7.36 -9.85 6.46
C LEU A 9 -8.56 -9.46 7.33
N SER A 10 -9.77 -9.88 6.98
CA SER A 10 -10.98 -9.63 7.76
C SER A 10 -11.89 -10.86 7.69
N PRO A 11 -11.63 -11.89 8.52
CA PRO A 11 -12.37 -13.14 8.45
C PRO A 11 -13.87 -12.90 8.66
N PHE A 12 -14.69 -13.64 7.91
CA PHE A 12 -16.15 -13.63 7.95
C PHE A 12 -16.83 -12.28 7.67
N ARG A 13 -16.13 -11.28 7.10
CA ARG A 13 -16.75 -10.00 6.70
C ARG A 13 -17.98 -10.19 5.81
N SER A 14 -17.91 -11.09 4.82
CA SER A 14 -19.03 -11.38 3.92
C SER A 14 -20.24 -11.94 4.69
N VAL A 15 -20.00 -12.80 5.68
CA VAL A 15 -21.03 -13.38 6.55
C VAL A 15 -21.68 -12.30 7.42
N ARG A 16 -20.89 -11.43 8.07
CA ARG A 16 -21.43 -10.31 8.87
C ARG A 16 -22.29 -9.37 8.02
N MET A 17 -21.80 -8.97 6.85
CA MET A 17 -22.53 -8.10 5.93
C MET A 17 -23.85 -8.72 5.46
N PHE A 18 -23.87 -10.03 5.22
CA PHE A 18 -25.10 -10.77 4.94
C PHE A 18 -26.09 -10.68 6.10
N PHE A 19 -25.64 -10.94 7.33
CA PHE A 19 -26.52 -10.85 8.50
C PHE A 19 -27.03 -9.43 8.77
N TYR A 20 -26.23 -8.39 8.56
CA TYR A 20 -26.73 -7.01 8.68
C TYR A 20 -27.86 -6.74 7.68
N LEU A 21 -27.71 -7.17 6.42
CA LEU A 21 -28.76 -7.05 5.42
C LEU A 21 -30.00 -7.89 5.77
N ALA A 22 -29.80 -9.12 6.23
CA ALA A 22 -30.90 -10.00 6.64
C ALA A 22 -31.68 -9.43 7.83
N PHE A 23 -31.00 -8.90 8.84
CA PHE A 23 -31.66 -8.27 10.00
C PHE A 23 -32.34 -6.94 9.64
N MET A 24 -31.74 -6.14 8.75
CA MET A 24 -32.44 -4.96 8.20
C MET A 24 -33.71 -5.37 7.45
N ALA A 25 -33.66 -6.41 6.62
CA ALA A 25 -34.84 -6.91 5.90
C ALA A 25 -35.91 -7.45 6.87
N SER A 26 -35.50 -8.18 7.91
CA SER A 26 -36.40 -8.69 8.95
C SER A 26 -37.08 -7.57 9.74
N GLY A 27 -36.30 -6.58 10.20
CA GLY A 27 -36.85 -5.43 10.93
C GLY A 27 -37.73 -4.54 10.05
N ALA A 28 -37.37 -4.36 8.76
CA ALA A 28 -38.24 -3.63 7.83
C ALA A 28 -39.58 -4.34 7.59
N LEU A 29 -39.55 -5.67 7.48
CA LEU A 29 -40.77 -6.47 7.34
C LEU A 29 -41.63 -6.42 8.61
N GLY A 30 -41.01 -6.56 9.79
CA GLY A 30 -41.68 -6.42 11.09
C GLY A 30 -42.32 -5.03 11.25
N GLY A 31 -41.57 -3.98 10.91
CA GLY A 31 -42.02 -2.60 10.95
C GLY A 31 -43.19 -2.32 9.99
N LEU A 32 -43.17 -2.90 8.79
CA LEU A 32 -44.29 -2.80 7.85
C LEU A 32 -45.56 -3.44 8.42
N ILE A 33 -45.43 -4.64 8.99
CA ILE A 33 -46.56 -5.34 9.64
C ILE A 33 -47.11 -4.50 10.80
N ALA A 34 -46.23 -4.02 11.70
CA ALA A 34 -46.63 -3.19 12.84
C ALA A 34 -47.31 -1.89 12.39
N LEU A 35 -46.79 -1.24 11.35
CA LEU A 35 -47.39 -0.03 10.78
C LEU A 35 -48.81 -0.28 10.22
N THR A 36 -49.00 -1.37 9.48
CA THR A 36 -50.34 -1.73 8.96
C THR A 36 -51.36 -2.05 10.06
N GLN A 37 -50.91 -2.51 11.23
CA GLN A 37 -51.77 -2.77 12.39
C GLN A 37 -52.05 -1.51 13.23
N LEU A 38 -51.08 -0.59 13.31
CA LEU A 38 -51.19 0.67 14.05
C LEU A 38 -52.16 1.66 13.40
N LEU A 39 -52.10 1.82 12.07
CA LEU A 39 -52.91 2.82 11.36
C LEU A 39 -54.44 2.66 11.63
N PRO A 40 -55.02 1.44 11.60
CA PRO A 40 -56.42 1.24 11.96
C PRO A 40 -56.70 1.34 13.47
N ALA A 41 -55.72 1.08 14.33
CA ALA A 41 -55.87 1.15 15.78
C ALA A 41 -55.94 2.61 16.29
N LEU A 42 -55.32 3.54 15.56
CA LEU A 42 -55.38 4.98 15.84
C LEU A 42 -56.71 5.62 15.45
N SER A 43 -57.44 5.04 14.49
CA SER A 43 -58.71 5.57 13.99
C SER A 43 -59.94 4.91 14.62
N ASN A 44 -59.77 3.83 15.38
CA ASN A 44 -60.89 3.10 15.99
C ASN A 44 -60.64 2.77 17.48
N PRO A 45 -61.40 3.38 18.42
CA PRO A 45 -61.28 3.14 19.85
C PRO A 45 -61.44 1.67 20.26
N ALA A 46 -62.24 0.89 19.51
CA ALA A 46 -62.44 -0.53 19.77
C ALA A 46 -61.18 -1.38 19.50
N ARG A 47 -60.19 -0.84 18.78
CA ARG A 47 -58.91 -1.49 18.46
C ARG A 47 -57.72 -0.91 19.23
N ALA A 48 -57.95 0.07 20.11
CA ALA A 48 -56.89 0.80 20.81
C ALA A 48 -56.13 -0.05 21.85
N GLY A 49 -56.72 -1.13 22.37
CA GLY A 49 -56.17 -1.93 23.48
C GLY A 49 -54.79 -2.55 23.22
N GLY A 50 -54.39 -2.75 21.95
CA GLY A 50 -53.07 -3.28 21.57
C GLY A 50 -52.08 -2.26 21.00
N ALA A 51 -52.51 -1.02 20.76
CA ALA A 51 -51.75 -0.04 19.97
C ALA A 51 -50.40 0.32 20.61
N ALA A 52 -50.34 0.42 21.94
CA ALA A 52 -49.11 0.72 22.67
C ALA A 52 -48.07 -0.39 22.52
N GLU A 53 -48.49 -1.65 22.49
CA GLU A 53 -47.58 -2.79 22.34
C GLU A 53 -47.06 -2.89 20.90
N THR A 54 -47.94 -2.70 19.90
CA THR A 54 -47.55 -2.61 18.49
C THR A 54 -46.59 -1.44 18.25
N LEU A 55 -46.77 -0.30 18.94
CA LEU A 55 -45.88 0.86 18.86
C LEU A 55 -44.49 0.57 19.43
N LYS A 56 -44.41 -0.16 20.55
CA LYS A 56 -43.11 -0.62 21.09
C LYS A 56 -42.42 -1.54 20.10
N GLY A 57 -43.14 -2.50 19.51
CA GLY A 57 -42.61 -3.40 18.47
C GLY A 57 -42.05 -2.64 17.26
N LEU A 58 -42.82 -1.67 16.73
CA LEU A 58 -42.38 -0.80 15.65
C LEU A 58 -41.10 -0.01 16.03
N GLY A 59 -41.03 0.47 17.27
CA GLY A 59 -39.84 1.14 17.80
C GLY A 59 -38.61 0.23 17.84
N ILE A 60 -38.78 -1.04 18.26
CA ILE A 60 -37.72 -2.04 18.28
C ILE A 60 -37.23 -2.34 16.85
N ASP A 61 -38.16 -2.56 15.92
CA ASP A 61 -37.83 -2.83 14.51
C ASP A 61 -37.08 -1.67 13.85
N ALA A 62 -37.56 -0.43 14.08
CA ALA A 62 -36.91 0.77 13.59
C ALA A 62 -35.49 0.93 14.19
N ALA A 63 -35.33 0.67 15.49
CA ALA A 63 -34.03 0.70 16.16
C ALA A 63 -33.08 -0.37 15.61
N ALA A 64 -33.56 -1.59 15.37
CA ALA A 64 -32.79 -2.68 14.78
C ALA A 64 -32.32 -2.31 13.36
N VAL A 65 -33.22 -1.83 12.51
CA VAL A 65 -32.87 -1.38 11.14
C VAL A 65 -31.82 -0.27 11.19
N ALA A 66 -32.00 0.74 12.05
CA ALA A 66 -31.04 1.84 12.18
C ALA A 66 -29.65 1.35 12.63
N LEU A 67 -29.59 0.46 13.63
CA LEU A 67 -28.33 -0.11 14.12
C LEU A 67 -27.61 -0.91 13.02
N PHE A 68 -28.32 -1.81 12.34
CA PHE A 68 -27.71 -2.64 11.30
C PHE A 68 -27.34 -1.85 10.05
N ALA A 69 -28.09 -0.80 9.71
CA ALA A 69 -27.72 0.15 8.65
C ALA A 69 -26.41 0.89 9.00
N PHE A 70 -26.26 1.33 10.25
CA PHE A 70 -25.03 1.95 10.72
C PHE A 70 -23.84 0.99 10.66
N LEU A 71 -24.00 -0.25 11.14
CA LEU A 71 -22.95 -1.27 11.10
C LEU A 71 -22.55 -1.63 9.66
N TYR A 72 -23.52 -1.79 8.77
CA TYR A 72 -23.29 -2.06 7.34
C TYR A 72 -22.53 -0.91 6.66
N SER A 73 -22.94 0.33 6.90
CA SER A 73 -22.27 1.54 6.42
C SER A 73 -20.80 1.57 6.84
N ARG A 74 -20.53 1.35 8.12
CA ARG A 74 -19.17 1.33 8.67
C ARG A 74 -18.32 0.22 8.06
N GLU A 75 -18.88 -0.99 7.94
CA GLU A 75 -18.15 -2.12 7.38
C GLU A 75 -17.92 -1.99 5.87
N SER A 76 -18.86 -1.42 5.11
CA SER A 76 -18.66 -1.11 3.69
C SER A 76 -17.52 -0.10 3.50
N LYS A 77 -17.50 0.99 4.27
CA LYS A 77 -16.40 1.97 4.21
C LYS A 77 -15.04 1.32 4.50
N ALA A 78 -14.97 0.44 5.51
CA ALA A 78 -13.76 -0.29 5.85
C ALA A 78 -13.32 -1.27 4.73
N LYS A 79 -14.29 -1.94 4.09
CA LYS A 79 -14.05 -2.82 2.94
C LYS A 79 -13.49 -2.03 1.76
N ASP A 80 -14.10 -0.91 1.42
CA ASP A 80 -13.72 -0.11 0.26
C ASP A 80 -12.32 0.49 0.46
N ALA A 81 -12.01 0.99 1.67
CA ALA A 81 -10.67 1.45 2.02
C ALA A 81 -9.60 0.34 1.90
N GLN A 82 -9.94 -0.88 2.34
CA GLN A 82 -9.03 -2.03 2.24
C GLN A 82 -8.81 -2.46 0.77
N VAL A 83 -9.88 -2.55 -0.03
CA VAL A 83 -9.79 -2.88 -1.45
C VAL A 83 -8.98 -1.83 -2.20
N ALA A 84 -9.23 -0.55 -1.93
CA ALA A 84 -8.45 0.54 -2.51
C ALA A 84 -6.97 0.43 -2.17
N ARG A 85 -6.62 0.11 -0.90
CA ARG A 85 -5.23 -0.13 -0.49
C ARG A 85 -4.60 -1.30 -1.25
N LEU A 86 -5.29 -2.44 -1.33
CA LEU A 86 -4.78 -3.63 -2.04
C LEU A 86 -4.59 -3.36 -3.53
N ALA A 87 -5.52 -2.64 -4.16
CA ALA A 87 -5.39 -2.25 -5.56
C ALA A 87 -4.18 -1.35 -5.81
N ARG A 88 -3.85 -0.44 -4.87
CA ARG A 88 -2.65 0.40 -4.95
C ARG A 88 -1.36 -0.39 -4.80
N GLU A 89 -1.30 -1.29 -3.82
CA GLU A 89 -0.15 -2.20 -3.63
C GLU A 89 0.06 -3.12 -4.85
N GLU A 90 -1.03 -3.53 -5.50
CA GLU A 90 -0.99 -4.31 -6.73
C GLU A 90 -0.48 -3.47 -7.93
N ARG A 91 -1.01 -2.26 -8.12
CA ARG A 91 -0.54 -1.33 -9.17
C ARG A 91 0.96 -1.03 -9.01
N LEU A 92 1.40 -0.76 -7.78
CA LEU A 92 2.82 -0.55 -7.45
C LEU A 92 3.68 -1.74 -7.89
N SER A 93 3.22 -2.97 -7.65
CA SER A 93 3.98 -4.16 -8.02
C SER A 93 4.07 -4.43 -9.51
N ARG A 94 3.21 -3.81 -10.32
CA ARG A 94 3.26 -3.90 -11.79
C ARG A 94 4.17 -2.85 -12.41
N LEU A 95 4.50 -1.78 -11.68
CA LEU A 95 5.41 -0.75 -12.16
C LEU A 95 6.74 -1.38 -12.59
N LYS A 96 7.24 -0.92 -13.73
CA LYS A 96 8.43 -1.50 -14.35
C LYS A 96 9.67 -0.76 -13.94
N LEU A 97 10.70 -1.55 -13.68
CA LEU A 97 12.03 -1.12 -13.32
C LEU A 97 13.01 -1.76 -14.29
N ARG A 98 14.17 -1.15 -14.42
CA ARG A 98 15.32 -1.72 -15.10
C ARG A 98 16.51 -1.59 -14.17
N ALA A 99 17.31 -2.63 -14.13
CA ALA A 99 18.61 -2.58 -13.52
C ALA A 99 19.68 -2.20 -14.53
N GLY A 100 20.66 -1.41 -14.10
CA GLY A 100 21.87 -1.18 -14.87
C GLY A 100 22.41 0.23 -14.71
N ALA A 101 23.74 0.33 -14.65
CA ALA A 101 24.48 1.57 -14.69
C ALA A 101 24.52 2.13 -16.13
N GLY A 102 23.39 2.64 -16.62
CA GLY A 102 23.35 3.59 -17.73
C GLY A 102 23.46 3.07 -19.17
N ASP A 103 23.60 1.76 -19.42
CA ASP A 103 23.72 1.23 -20.80
C ASP A 103 22.36 0.92 -21.48
N GLY A 104 21.25 0.96 -20.74
CA GLY A 104 19.92 0.64 -21.23
C GLY A 104 19.69 -0.83 -21.62
N SER A 105 20.66 -1.72 -21.38
CA SER A 105 20.65 -3.11 -21.87
C SER A 105 19.81 -4.06 -21.00
N GLY A 106 19.54 -3.69 -19.74
CA GLY A 106 18.78 -4.52 -18.82
C GLY A 106 17.35 -4.81 -19.28
N ARG A 107 16.85 -6.02 -19.05
CA ARG A 107 15.42 -6.33 -19.31
C ARG A 107 14.52 -5.59 -18.32
N PRO A 108 13.41 -4.97 -18.76
CA PRO A 108 12.41 -4.43 -17.83
C PRO A 108 11.80 -5.54 -16.98
N LEU A 109 11.80 -5.35 -15.66
CA LEU A 109 11.21 -6.25 -14.67
C LEU A 109 10.11 -5.52 -13.88
N ALA A 110 9.08 -6.23 -13.45
CA ALA A 110 8.08 -5.67 -12.55
C ALA A 110 8.65 -5.56 -11.13
N LEU A 111 8.31 -4.48 -10.43
CA LEU A 111 8.69 -4.26 -9.04
C LEU A 111 8.31 -5.45 -8.13
N GLY A 112 7.18 -6.10 -8.42
CA GLY A 112 6.72 -7.30 -7.72
C GLY A 112 7.65 -8.50 -7.81
N GLU A 113 8.51 -8.58 -8.83
CA GLU A 113 9.50 -9.66 -9.01
C GLU A 113 10.65 -9.55 -8.00
N LEU A 114 10.88 -8.36 -7.43
CA LEU A 114 11.90 -8.14 -6.39
C LEU A 114 11.41 -8.52 -4.98
N ARG A 115 10.15 -8.94 -4.83
CA ARG A 115 9.60 -9.40 -3.55
C ARG A 115 10.32 -10.66 -3.07
N GLY A 116 10.57 -10.75 -1.77
CA GLY A 116 11.35 -11.80 -1.14
C GLY A 116 12.87 -11.57 -1.25
N THR A 117 13.29 -10.80 -2.25
CA THR A 117 14.69 -10.44 -2.48
C THR A 117 14.99 -9.10 -1.80
N ALA A 118 14.51 -7.97 -2.31
CA ALA A 118 14.97 -6.61 -1.95
C ALA A 118 13.91 -5.73 -1.25
N ARG A 119 14.36 -4.88 -0.30
CA ARG A 119 13.53 -3.87 0.38
C ARG A 119 13.68 -2.58 -0.42
N LEU A 120 12.65 -2.23 -1.17
CA LEU A 120 12.75 -1.06 -2.04
C LEU A 120 12.45 0.23 -1.29
N VAL A 121 13.24 1.26 -1.56
CA VAL A 121 13.04 2.63 -1.09
C VAL A 121 12.88 3.52 -2.31
N ILE A 122 11.65 3.90 -2.62
CA ILE A 122 11.35 4.83 -3.70
C ILE A 122 11.64 6.24 -3.20
N VAL A 123 12.44 6.99 -3.97
CA VAL A 123 12.82 8.37 -3.68
C VAL A 123 12.33 9.22 -4.84
N ALA A 124 11.30 10.02 -4.60
CA ALA A 124 10.62 10.76 -5.65
C ALA A 124 10.60 12.27 -5.37
N GLY A 125 11.09 13.06 -6.32
CA GLY A 125 11.14 14.52 -6.21
C GLY A 125 12.02 15.11 -7.31
N PRO A 126 12.36 16.41 -7.25
CA PRO A 126 13.28 17.03 -8.19
C PRO A 126 14.63 16.31 -8.24
N GLY A 127 15.35 16.41 -9.36
CA GLY A 127 16.64 15.74 -9.55
C GLY A 127 17.65 16.03 -8.44
N GLU A 128 17.70 17.28 -7.98
CA GLU A 128 18.56 17.72 -6.87
C GLU A 128 18.22 17.03 -5.55
N PHE A 129 16.92 16.84 -5.28
CA PHE A 129 16.45 16.13 -4.10
C PHE A 129 16.88 14.65 -4.14
N VAL A 130 16.77 14.01 -5.30
CA VAL A 130 17.22 12.63 -5.50
C VAL A 130 18.73 12.52 -5.30
N ALA A 131 19.51 13.45 -5.86
CA ALA A 131 20.97 13.50 -5.71
C ALA A 131 21.41 13.73 -4.26
N GLU A 132 20.71 14.59 -3.51
CA GLU A 132 20.98 14.79 -2.09
C GLU A 132 20.63 13.55 -1.25
N SER A 133 19.51 12.89 -1.56
CA SER A 133 19.14 11.62 -0.92
C SER A 133 20.21 10.54 -1.14
N PHE A 134 20.75 10.48 -2.36
CA PHE A 134 21.89 9.63 -2.71
C PHE A 134 23.11 9.93 -1.85
N ARG A 135 23.53 11.20 -1.74
CA ARG A 135 24.66 11.62 -0.89
C ARG A 135 24.48 11.21 0.57
N ARG A 136 23.28 11.41 1.14
CA ARG A 136 22.96 11.03 2.53
C ARG A 136 23.05 9.53 2.81
N SER A 137 22.86 8.70 1.77
CA SER A 137 22.98 7.25 1.90
C SER A 137 24.43 6.74 1.80
N GLN A 138 25.36 7.53 1.26
CA GLN A 138 26.75 7.13 1.01
C GLN A 138 27.47 6.57 2.26
N PRO A 139 27.37 7.20 3.45
CA PRO A 139 28.05 6.68 4.63
C PRO A 139 27.49 5.34 5.14
N LEU A 140 26.33 4.90 4.64
CA LEU A 140 25.57 3.77 5.14
C LEU A 140 25.42 2.64 4.10
N LEU A 141 26.14 2.72 2.97
CA LEU A 141 25.97 1.80 1.84
C LEU A 141 26.18 0.33 2.22
N ARG A 142 27.10 0.07 3.14
CA ARG A 142 27.38 -1.29 3.61
C ARG A 142 26.23 -1.83 4.44
N GLU A 143 25.83 -1.08 5.46
CA GLU A 143 24.78 -1.49 6.40
C GLU A 143 23.42 -1.63 5.72
N LEU A 144 23.14 -0.76 4.74
CA LEU A 144 21.95 -0.83 3.91
C LEU A 144 21.99 -2.05 2.97
N ALA A 145 23.14 -2.38 2.39
CA ALA A 145 23.31 -3.56 1.54
C ALA A 145 23.16 -4.87 2.33
N GLU A 146 23.69 -4.94 3.56
CA GLU A 146 23.48 -6.09 4.46
C GLU A 146 21.99 -6.32 4.78
N ARG A 147 21.17 -5.26 4.69
CA ARG A 147 19.71 -5.29 4.87
C ARG A 147 18.94 -5.39 3.56
N ALA A 148 19.61 -5.65 2.45
CA ALA A 148 19.00 -5.78 1.12
C ALA A 148 18.15 -4.56 0.72
N VAL A 149 18.57 -3.36 1.13
CA VAL A 149 17.90 -2.12 0.74
C VAL A 149 18.34 -1.74 -0.68
N LEU A 150 17.38 -1.43 -1.55
CA LEU A 150 17.62 -0.85 -2.86
C LEU A 150 16.81 0.43 -3.01
N ALA A 151 17.45 1.49 -3.47
CA ALA A 151 16.79 2.74 -3.79
C ALA A 151 16.28 2.73 -5.24
N VAL A 152 15.10 3.30 -5.44
CA VAL A 152 14.50 3.57 -6.74
C VAL A 152 14.38 5.09 -6.90
N PRO A 153 15.34 5.74 -7.58
CA PRO A 153 15.29 7.16 -7.88
C PRO A 153 14.21 7.47 -8.94
N PHE A 154 13.33 8.42 -8.65
CA PHE A 154 12.34 8.92 -9.61
C PHE A 154 12.35 10.46 -9.61
N ALA A 155 12.96 11.04 -10.65
CA ALA A 155 13.00 12.49 -10.83
C ALA A 155 11.66 12.98 -11.41
N THR A 156 10.95 13.83 -10.66
CA THR A 156 9.61 14.34 -11.05
C THR A 156 9.67 15.52 -12.01
N ASP A 157 10.81 16.21 -12.07
CA ASP A 157 11.10 17.34 -12.96
C ASP A 157 11.69 16.90 -14.31
N GLY A 158 11.83 15.59 -14.53
CA GLY A 158 12.48 15.03 -15.72
C GLY A 158 14.01 15.10 -15.71
N ASN A 159 14.61 15.75 -14.71
CA ASN A 159 16.06 15.89 -14.59
C ASN A 159 16.65 14.75 -13.74
N ALA A 160 16.70 13.55 -14.32
CA ALA A 160 17.22 12.38 -13.61
C ALA A 160 18.74 12.52 -13.36
N PRO A 161 19.20 12.55 -12.09
CA PRO A 161 20.62 12.68 -11.79
C PRO A 161 21.37 11.40 -12.18
N GLU A 162 22.64 11.55 -12.54
CA GLU A 162 23.53 10.41 -12.70
C GLU A 162 24.07 9.97 -11.34
N LEU A 163 23.62 8.80 -10.88
CA LEU A 163 23.98 8.26 -9.58
C LEU A 163 24.98 7.11 -9.77
N ARG A 164 26.22 7.32 -9.35
CA ARG A 164 27.28 6.30 -9.36
C ARG A 164 27.99 6.32 -8.01
N VAL A 165 28.17 5.14 -7.43
CA VAL A 165 28.95 4.97 -6.20
C VAL A 165 30.41 4.88 -6.59
N ASP A 166 31.24 5.81 -6.11
CA ASP A 166 32.68 5.82 -6.39
C ASP A 166 33.37 4.62 -5.74
N GLU A 167 34.39 4.08 -6.42
CA GLU A 167 35.08 2.86 -5.99
C GLU A 167 35.79 3.00 -4.64
N GLY A 168 36.22 4.22 -4.27
CA GLY A 168 36.90 4.50 -3.00
C GLY A 168 35.98 4.62 -1.78
N VAL A 169 34.66 4.67 -1.96
CA VAL A 169 33.70 4.83 -0.84
C VAL A 169 33.45 3.51 -0.11
N VAL A 170 33.60 2.38 -0.80
CA VAL A 170 33.33 1.06 -0.24
C VAL A 170 34.64 0.37 0.09
N VAL A 171 34.99 0.32 1.39
CA VAL A 171 36.17 -0.44 1.86
C VAL A 171 35.97 -1.92 1.57
N VAL A 172 36.88 -2.48 0.78
CA VAL A 172 36.85 -3.88 0.35
C VAL A 172 37.20 -4.78 1.54
N VAL A 173 36.18 -5.35 2.17
CA VAL A 173 36.31 -6.41 3.20
C VAL A 173 35.76 -7.75 2.67
N ASP A 174 34.79 -7.67 1.76
CA ASP A 174 34.08 -8.79 1.13
C ASP A 174 33.61 -8.30 -0.26
N ASP A 175 34.05 -8.97 -1.33
CA ASP A 175 33.74 -8.60 -2.71
C ASP A 175 32.22 -8.65 -3.01
N ASP A 176 31.49 -9.59 -2.41
CA ASP A 176 30.04 -9.71 -2.61
C ASP A 176 29.28 -8.59 -1.92
N LEU A 177 29.72 -8.18 -0.73
CA LEU A 177 29.13 -7.05 -0.05
C LEU A 177 29.45 -5.74 -0.76
N ALA A 178 30.68 -5.57 -1.26
CA ALA A 178 31.07 -4.40 -2.02
C ALA A 178 30.24 -4.25 -3.30
N ARG A 179 30.05 -5.36 -4.04
CA ARG A 179 29.17 -5.43 -5.22
C ARG A 179 27.73 -5.01 -4.89
N ARG A 180 27.17 -5.52 -3.79
CA ARG A 180 25.80 -5.19 -3.34
C ARG A 180 25.64 -3.72 -2.96
N SER A 181 26.61 -3.15 -2.25
CA SER A 181 26.62 -1.73 -1.90
C SER A 181 26.62 -0.82 -3.13
N ARG A 182 27.38 -1.19 -4.18
CA ARG A 182 27.39 -0.45 -5.45
C ARG A 182 26.05 -0.51 -6.19
N ARG A 183 25.26 -1.57 -6.01
CA ARG A 183 23.96 -1.78 -6.67
C ARG A 183 22.79 -1.00 -6.03
N LEU A 184 23.00 -0.37 -4.86
CA LEU A 184 21.92 0.25 -4.08
C LEU A 184 21.07 1.24 -4.90
N TRP A 185 21.68 2.03 -5.77
CA TRP A 185 21.01 3.06 -6.59
C TRP A 185 20.96 2.73 -8.09
N GLN A 186 21.17 1.47 -8.48
CA GLN A 186 21.25 1.07 -9.89
C GLN A 186 19.90 0.69 -10.51
N LEU A 187 18.80 0.84 -9.77
CA LEU A 187 17.44 0.66 -10.30
C LEU A 187 16.98 1.95 -10.98
N ARG A 188 16.29 1.82 -12.11
CA ARG A 188 15.69 2.93 -12.85
C ARG A 188 14.22 2.63 -13.17
N PRO A 189 13.30 3.54 -12.86
CA PRO A 189 11.93 3.50 -13.37
C PRO A 189 11.88 3.41 -14.90
N VAL A 190 11.03 2.53 -15.41
CA VAL A 190 10.66 2.43 -16.83
C VAL A 190 9.19 2.80 -16.97
N TYR A 191 8.80 3.33 -18.13
CA TYR A 191 7.45 3.87 -18.35
C TYR A 191 7.12 4.95 -17.30
N THR A 192 7.91 6.03 -17.31
CA THR A 192 7.87 7.10 -16.30
C THR A 192 6.49 7.73 -16.13
N THR A 193 5.65 7.72 -17.16
CA THR A 193 4.25 8.16 -17.09
C THR A 193 3.42 7.32 -16.11
N GLU A 194 3.59 5.99 -16.10
CA GLU A 194 2.88 5.11 -15.15
C GLU A 194 3.35 5.35 -13.72
N TRP A 195 4.64 5.63 -13.55
CA TRP A 195 5.23 6.00 -12.26
C TRP A 195 4.68 7.33 -11.75
N ALA A 196 4.66 8.36 -12.60
CA ALA A 196 4.11 9.67 -12.26
C ALA A 196 2.64 9.54 -11.84
N GLN A 197 1.82 8.88 -12.67
CA GLN A 197 0.41 8.70 -12.37
C GLN A 197 0.18 7.94 -11.06
N TRP A 198 0.95 6.87 -10.82
CA TRP A 198 0.82 6.12 -9.57
C TRP A 198 1.22 6.96 -8.35
N LEU A 199 2.28 7.77 -8.46
CA LEU A 199 2.77 8.63 -7.39
C LEU A 199 1.79 9.76 -7.10
N ASP A 200 1.23 10.40 -8.12
CA ASP A 200 0.23 11.46 -7.99
C ASP A 200 -1.04 10.93 -7.33
N ASP A 201 -1.50 9.74 -7.73
CA ASP A 201 -2.60 9.05 -7.07
C ASP A 201 -2.29 8.80 -5.58
N GLN A 202 -1.05 8.45 -5.22
CA GLN A 202 -0.67 8.27 -3.81
C GLN A 202 -0.66 9.60 -3.04
N LYS A 203 -0.05 10.64 -3.61
CA LYS A 203 0.06 11.97 -2.97
C LYS A 203 -1.32 12.57 -2.72
N LYS A 204 -2.20 12.53 -3.73
CA LYS A 204 -3.58 13.01 -3.63
C LYS A 204 -4.36 12.33 -2.51
N LEU A 205 -4.22 11.00 -2.37
CA LEU A 205 -4.89 10.25 -1.32
C LEU A 205 -4.32 10.53 0.08
N ALA A 206 -3.03 10.83 0.17
CA ALA A 206 -2.36 11.17 1.42
C ALA A 206 -2.54 12.65 1.82
N GLY A 207 -3.13 13.47 0.95
CA GLY A 207 -3.22 14.93 1.15
C GLY A 207 -1.88 15.64 1.04
N VAL A 208 -0.89 15.01 0.37
CA VAL A 208 0.44 15.57 0.16
C VAL A 208 0.43 16.45 -1.10
N PRO A 209 1.03 17.65 -1.07
CA PRO A 209 1.12 18.50 -2.25
C PRO A 209 1.78 17.78 -3.44
N PRO A 210 1.32 18.01 -4.69
CA PRO A 210 1.88 17.36 -5.87
C PRO A 210 3.40 17.54 -6.01
N ASP A 211 3.90 18.74 -5.69
CA ASP A 211 5.32 19.10 -5.83
C ASP A 211 6.19 18.68 -4.64
N SER A 212 5.59 18.20 -3.54
CA SER A 212 6.36 17.76 -2.37
C SER A 212 7.24 16.56 -2.73
N PRO A 213 8.56 16.60 -2.45
CA PRO A 213 9.39 15.42 -2.56
C PRO A 213 8.99 14.43 -1.46
N VAL A 214 8.96 13.15 -1.81
CA VAL A 214 8.50 12.07 -0.93
C VAL A 214 9.40 10.85 -1.03
N TYR A 215 9.35 10.03 0.01
CA TYR A 215 9.88 8.67 -0.04
C TYR A 215 8.81 7.65 0.31
N LEU A 216 8.99 6.43 -0.22
CA LEU A 216 8.24 5.25 0.20
C LEU A 216 9.19 4.09 0.43
N SER A 217 9.06 3.45 1.59
CA SER A 217 9.82 2.25 1.95
C SER A 217 8.90 1.03 1.88
N LEU A 218 9.37 -0.02 1.23
CA LEU A 218 8.67 -1.29 1.09
C LEU A 218 9.34 -2.35 1.97
N ARG A 219 8.52 -3.26 2.49
CA ARG A 219 8.99 -4.49 3.12
C ARG A 219 9.46 -5.47 2.05
N MET A 220 10.08 -6.57 2.49
CA MET A 220 10.49 -7.66 1.58
C MET A 220 9.32 -8.26 0.80
N ASP A 221 8.12 -8.29 1.37
CA ASP A 221 6.93 -8.77 0.68
C ASP A 221 6.31 -7.74 -0.29
N GLY A 222 6.96 -6.58 -0.47
CA GLY A 222 6.55 -5.51 -1.38
C GLY A 222 5.39 -4.67 -0.87
N ARG A 223 4.94 -4.84 0.38
CA ARG A 223 3.95 -3.94 1.00
C ARG A 223 4.63 -2.68 1.54
N VAL A 224 3.92 -1.57 1.52
CA VAL A 224 4.40 -0.30 2.07
C VAL A 224 4.64 -0.45 3.57
N ARG A 225 5.88 -0.20 4.02
CA ARG A 225 6.30 -0.16 5.43
C ARG A 225 6.09 1.23 6.01
N GLY A 226 6.45 2.26 5.26
CA GLY A 226 6.35 3.65 5.69
C GLY A 226 6.62 4.59 4.51
N SER A 227 6.06 5.79 4.58
CA SER A 227 6.19 6.85 3.59
C SER A 227 6.16 8.20 4.28
N GLY A 228 6.73 9.23 3.66
CA GLY A 228 6.73 10.58 4.22
C GLY A 228 7.23 11.61 3.21
N GLU A 229 7.00 12.88 3.53
CA GLU A 229 7.60 14.01 2.82
C GLU A 229 9.09 14.15 3.19
N GLY A 230 9.90 14.59 2.23
CA GLY A 230 11.34 14.73 2.39
C GLY A 230 12.10 13.41 2.26
N TYR A 231 13.31 13.38 2.83
CA TYR A 231 14.29 12.32 2.60
C TYR A 231 13.94 11.01 3.32
N PRO A 232 14.30 9.85 2.73
CA PRO A 232 14.25 8.59 3.45
C PRO A 232 15.12 8.62 4.72
N PRO A 233 14.64 8.09 5.85
CA PRO A 233 15.43 8.05 7.09
C PRO A 233 16.44 6.89 7.03
N TRP A 234 17.50 7.04 6.25
CA TRP A 234 18.50 5.99 5.98
C TRP A 234 19.08 5.35 7.25
N GLN A 235 19.40 6.16 8.27
CA GLN A 235 19.89 5.66 9.56
C GLN A 235 18.85 4.80 10.29
N ALA A 236 17.57 5.17 10.24
CA ALA A 236 16.50 4.38 10.85
C ALA A 236 16.34 3.03 10.15
N PHE A 237 16.55 2.96 8.83
CA PHE A 237 16.57 1.68 8.12
C PHE A 237 17.71 0.77 8.59
N VAL A 238 18.90 1.32 8.81
CA VAL A 238 20.02 0.57 9.38
C VAL A 238 19.71 0.07 10.80
N ALA A 239 19.12 0.91 11.64
CA ALA A 239 18.81 0.55 13.02
C ALA A 239 17.69 -0.50 13.13
N GLN A 240 16.66 -0.41 12.27
CA GLN A 240 15.41 -1.15 12.46
C GLN A 240 15.22 -2.35 11.54
N LEU A 241 15.91 -2.42 10.40
CA LEU A 241 15.74 -3.52 9.45
C LEU A 241 16.69 -4.66 9.80
N PRO A 242 16.22 -5.92 9.79
CA PRO A 242 17.09 -7.06 10.03
C PRO A 242 17.98 -7.32 8.81
N PRO A 243 19.27 -7.63 9.02
CA PRO A 243 20.17 -8.10 7.96
C PRO A 243 19.64 -9.38 7.29
N VAL A 244 19.99 -9.58 6.02
CA VAL A 244 19.68 -10.81 5.27
C VAL A 244 20.97 -11.53 4.93
N LYS A 245 21.10 -12.80 5.34
CA LYS A 245 22.25 -13.65 5.02
C LYS A 245 21.92 -14.56 3.84
N GLY A 246 22.83 -14.67 2.86
CA GLY A 246 22.85 -15.74 1.86
C GLY A 246 21.73 -15.83 0.81
N LEU A 247 20.65 -15.03 0.90
CA LEU A 247 19.45 -15.20 0.05
C LEU A 247 19.40 -14.35 -1.23
N TRP A 248 20.41 -13.52 -1.50
CA TRP A 248 20.27 -12.35 -2.38
C TRP A 248 21.00 -12.40 -3.72
N SER A 249 21.91 -13.35 -3.94
CA SER A 249 22.80 -13.29 -5.13
C SER A 249 22.10 -13.67 -6.44
N GLY A 250 21.20 -14.67 -6.42
CA GLY A 250 20.77 -15.34 -7.65
C GLY A 250 19.94 -14.51 -8.67
N LEU A 251 19.07 -13.59 -8.24
CA LEU A 251 18.18 -12.87 -9.16
C LEU A 251 18.83 -11.62 -9.80
N LEU A 252 19.79 -11.01 -9.11
CA LEU A 252 20.44 -9.78 -9.56
C LEU A 252 21.78 -10.01 -10.26
N ASP A 253 22.31 -11.24 -10.25
CA ASP A 253 23.60 -11.57 -10.87
C ASP A 253 23.57 -11.51 -12.41
N GLY A 254 22.42 -11.82 -13.01
CA GLY A 254 22.18 -11.66 -14.45
C GLY A 254 22.01 -10.20 -14.92
N MET A 255 22.13 -9.22 -14.01
CA MET A 255 21.98 -7.79 -14.32
C MET A 255 23.30 -7.10 -14.65
N ASP A 256 24.44 -7.80 -14.53
CA ASP A 256 25.79 -7.27 -14.79
C ASP A 256 26.19 -7.33 -16.29
N GLY A 257 25.25 -7.63 -17.20
CA GLY A 257 25.50 -7.66 -18.65
C GLY A 257 26.44 -8.77 -19.13
N ARG A 258 26.89 -9.67 -18.24
CA ARG A 258 27.64 -10.86 -18.64
C ARG A 258 26.67 -11.91 -19.20
N VAL A 259 26.62 -11.97 -20.52
CA VAL A 259 26.17 -13.15 -21.25
C VAL A 259 27.12 -14.30 -20.90
N LEU A 260 26.58 -15.47 -20.54
CA LEU A 260 27.30 -16.74 -20.68
C LEU A 260 27.51 -17.02 -22.18
#